data_AF-A0A3D1JUG3-F1
#
_entry.id   AF-A0A3D1JUG3-F1
#
_cell.length_a   1.000
_cell.length_b   1.000
_cell.length_c   1.000
_cell.angle_alpha   90.00
_cell.angle_beta   90.00
_cell.angle_gamma   90.00
#
_symmetry.space_group_name_H-M   'P 1'
#
loop_
_entity.id
_entity.type
_entity.pdbx_description
1 polymer ?
#
loop_
_entity_poly.entity_id
_entity_poly.type
_entity_poly.pdbx_seq_one_letter_code
_entity_poly.pdbx_strand_id
1 'polypeptide(L)'
;MIFCFSGTGNSRYIAKRIAEEIGDEIVDLNEKIKKDDHSPVSVNGAAIVVTPTYAWRIPRIVSGWLSETELSGAERVWFVMDCGGEIGNAAKYNRLLAEEKNLVYMGTAQIVMPENYIAMFDAPEDGEAAKIVKAAKPYIEDVILHIKSGEAFKAPRNNLYDRFMSGPVNPIFYRFFVKADAFRVNDGCVGCGLCAKKCPLNNVRLKDGKPVWGNECTHCMACICYCPKEAVEYGKKSVGKPRYHFERLDVK
;
A
#
# COMPACT_ATOMS: atom_id res chain seq x y z
N MET A 1 7.92 -0.06 16.21
CA MET A 1 8.39 -0.38 14.85
C MET A 1 7.30 -0.10 13.84
N ILE A 2 7.61 0.55 12.72
CA ILE A 2 6.65 0.91 11.67
C ILE A 2 6.91 0.05 10.42
N PHE A 3 5.95 -0.76 10.01
CA PHE A 3 6.04 -1.60 8.82
C PHE A 3 5.34 -0.92 7.65
N CYS A 4 6.09 -0.52 6.63
CA CYS A 4 5.55 0.25 5.51
C CYS A 4 5.63 -0.52 4.18
N PHE A 5 4.48 -0.73 3.53
CA PHE A 5 4.43 -1.12 2.12
C PHE A 5 3.82 0.02 1.32
N SER A 6 4.46 0.41 0.21
CA SER A 6 3.94 1.48 -0.64
C SER A 6 4.24 1.26 -2.12
N GLY A 7 3.21 1.39 -2.96
CA GLY A 7 3.32 1.34 -4.41
C GLY A 7 3.80 2.66 -5.01
N THR A 8 3.07 3.75 -4.73
CA THR A 8 3.29 5.09 -5.32
C THR A 8 3.55 6.20 -4.28
N GLY A 9 3.90 5.84 -3.04
CA GLY A 9 4.43 6.79 -2.05
C GLY A 9 3.44 7.31 -0.99
N ASN A 10 2.11 7.16 -1.15
CA ASN A 10 1.12 7.60 -0.15
C ASN A 10 1.40 7.04 1.25
N SER A 11 1.43 5.71 1.38
CA SER A 11 1.72 5.01 2.63
C SER A 11 3.11 5.34 3.17
N ARG A 12 4.08 5.58 2.29
CA ARG A 12 5.45 5.94 2.67
C ARG A 12 5.51 7.33 3.29
N TYR A 13 4.75 8.28 2.76
CA TYR A 13 4.59 9.61 3.36
C TYR A 13 3.96 9.51 4.76
N ILE A 14 2.86 8.77 4.89
CA ILE A 14 2.19 8.56 6.19
C ILE A 14 3.16 7.92 7.20
N ALA A 15 3.86 6.85 6.80
CA ALA A 15 4.82 6.16 7.66
C ALA A 15 5.95 7.08 8.13
N LYS A 16 6.48 7.95 7.25
CA LYS A 16 7.49 8.96 7.61
C LYS A 16 6.97 9.95 8.65
N ARG A 17 5.75 10.47 8.47
CA ARG A 17 5.12 11.39 9.43
C ARG A 17 4.95 10.74 10.80
N ILE A 18 4.54 9.47 10.83
CA ILE A 18 4.42 8.70 12.08
C ILE A 18 5.80 8.49 12.72
N ALA A 19 6.81 8.10 11.93
CA ALA A 19 8.17 7.87 12.41
C ALA A 19 8.82 9.12 13.00
N GLU A 20 8.65 10.27 12.34
CA GLU A 20 9.16 11.57 12.80
C GLU A 20 8.57 11.97 14.16
N GLU A 21 7.28 11.74 14.38
CA GLU A 21 6.58 12.15 15.61
C GLU A 21 6.72 11.17 16.79
N ILE A 22 6.96 9.89 16.49
CA ILE A 22 7.10 8.82 17.50
C ILE A 22 8.57 8.55 17.81
N GLY A 23 9.49 8.84 16.90
CA GLY A 23 10.91 8.54 17.04
C GLY A 23 11.21 7.04 16.90
N ASP A 24 10.52 6.35 15.99
CA ASP A 24 10.65 4.89 15.76
C ASP A 24 11.08 4.62 14.31
N GLU A 25 11.59 3.41 14.06
CA GLU A 25 12.15 3.03 12.77
C GLU A 25 11.08 2.51 11.79
N ILE A 26 11.35 2.68 10.49
CA ILE A 26 10.54 2.14 9.41
C ILE A 26 11.21 0.90 8.82
N VAL A 27 10.52 -0.23 8.88
CA VAL A 27 10.81 -1.43 8.09
C VAL A 27 10.16 -1.27 6.72
N ASP A 28 10.98 -1.26 5.67
CA ASP A 28 10.50 -1.24 4.28
C ASP A 28 10.04 -2.64 3.85
N LEU A 29 8.72 -2.87 3.86
CA LEU A 29 8.12 -4.13 3.43
C LEU A 29 8.28 -4.36 1.92
N ASN A 30 8.44 -3.33 1.10
CA ASN A 30 8.71 -3.54 -0.32
C ASN A 30 10.03 -4.29 -0.50
N GLU A 31 11.06 -3.91 0.26
CA GLU A 31 12.38 -4.55 0.21
C GLU A 31 12.38 -5.93 0.88
N LYS A 32 11.72 -6.09 2.03
CA LYS A 32 11.59 -7.39 2.71
C LYS A 32 10.90 -8.42 1.83
N ILE A 33 9.73 -8.08 1.27
CA ILE A 33 8.97 -8.96 0.36
C ILE A 33 9.79 -9.26 -0.90
N LYS A 34 10.48 -8.26 -1.47
CA LYS A 34 11.30 -8.45 -2.66
C LYS A 34 12.46 -9.42 -2.46
N LYS A 35 13.01 -9.47 -1.25
CA LYS A 35 14.12 -10.37 -0.89
C LYS A 35 13.64 -11.70 -0.32
N ASP A 36 12.34 -11.91 -0.20
CA ASP A 36 11.76 -13.06 0.50
C ASP A 36 12.32 -13.18 1.94
N ASP A 37 12.52 -12.03 2.58
CA ASP A 37 13.19 -11.93 3.88
C ASP A 37 12.15 -11.92 5.01
N HIS A 38 12.02 -13.05 5.68
CA HIS A 38 11.16 -13.29 6.84
C HIS A 38 11.96 -13.39 8.15
N SER A 39 13.17 -12.82 8.20
CA SER A 39 13.95 -12.76 9.44
C SER A 39 13.12 -12.13 10.57
N PRO A 40 13.16 -12.66 11.82
CA PRO A 40 12.48 -12.05 12.95
C PRO A 40 12.81 -10.56 13.07
N VAL A 41 11.79 -9.76 13.36
CA VAL A 41 11.93 -8.31 13.56
C VAL A 41 11.66 -7.99 15.01
N SER A 42 12.65 -7.41 15.70
CA SER A 42 12.48 -6.93 17.07
C SER A 42 11.57 -5.71 17.10
N VAL A 43 10.54 -5.78 17.94
CA VAL A 43 9.54 -4.73 18.12
C VAL A 43 9.48 -4.41 19.61
N ASN A 44 9.50 -3.12 19.97
CA ASN A 44 9.32 -2.68 21.35
C ASN A 44 7.84 -2.46 21.66
N GLY A 45 7.07 -3.54 21.83
CA GLY A 45 5.66 -3.53 22.21
C GLY A 45 4.68 -3.10 21.10
N ALA A 46 4.97 -2.04 20.35
CA ALA A 46 4.07 -1.45 19.36
C ALA A 46 4.49 -1.74 17.92
N ALA A 47 3.67 -2.50 17.19
CA ALA A 47 3.75 -2.65 15.74
C ALA A 47 2.74 -1.72 15.04
N ILE A 48 3.21 -0.93 14.07
CA ILE A 48 2.35 -0.02 13.30
C ILE A 48 2.47 -0.41 11.82
N VAL A 49 1.38 -0.91 11.22
CA VAL A 49 1.36 -1.35 9.83
C VAL A 49 0.76 -0.24 8.96
N VAL A 50 1.55 0.32 8.04
CA VAL A 50 1.14 1.40 7.14
C VAL A 50 1.16 0.90 5.70
N THR A 51 0.00 0.89 5.03
CA THR A 51 -0.16 0.20 3.73
C THR A 51 -1.33 0.75 2.92
N PRO A 52 -1.32 0.66 1.57
CA PRO A 52 -2.51 0.98 0.78
C PRO A 52 -3.62 -0.05 0.99
N THR A 53 -4.82 0.28 0.51
CA THR A 53 -6.00 -0.58 0.51
C THR A 53 -6.20 -1.25 -0.85
N TYR A 54 -6.10 -2.58 -0.92
CA TYR A 54 -6.38 -3.36 -2.13
C TYR A 54 -7.66 -4.18 -1.96
N ALA A 55 -8.75 -3.72 -2.59
CA ALA A 55 -10.09 -4.30 -2.49
C ALA A 55 -10.53 -4.50 -1.04
N TRP A 56 -10.60 -3.39 -0.29
CA TRP A 56 -11.06 -3.30 1.11
C TRP A 56 -10.29 -4.17 2.11
N ARG A 57 -9.01 -4.44 1.82
CA ARG A 57 -8.07 -5.19 2.68
C ARG A 57 -6.66 -4.63 2.49
N ILE A 58 -5.75 -4.94 3.40
CA ILE A 58 -4.31 -4.77 3.13
C ILE A 58 -3.88 -5.69 1.96
N PRO A 59 -2.80 -5.37 1.22
CA PRO A 59 -2.33 -6.20 0.12
C PRO A 59 -2.02 -7.62 0.62
N ARG A 60 -2.39 -8.64 -0.15
CA ARG A 60 -2.18 -10.05 0.25
C ARG A 60 -0.73 -10.38 0.57
N ILE A 61 0.18 -9.73 -0.15
CA ILE A 61 1.63 -9.88 0.04
C ILE A 61 2.10 -9.30 1.38
N VAL A 62 1.40 -8.28 1.91
CA VAL A 62 1.69 -7.70 3.23
C VAL A 62 1.12 -8.59 4.33
N SER A 63 -0.14 -9.04 4.19
CA SER A 63 -0.72 -9.97 5.17
C SER A 63 0.04 -11.30 5.21
N GLY A 64 0.45 -11.84 4.05
CA GLY A 64 1.26 -13.06 3.97
C GLY A 64 2.59 -12.89 4.69
N TRP A 65 3.32 -11.82 4.36
CA TRP A 65 4.59 -11.52 5.01
C TRP A 65 4.47 -11.37 6.54
N LEU A 66 3.45 -10.65 7.02
CA LEU A 66 3.20 -10.49 8.47
C LEU A 66 2.86 -11.83 9.17
N SER A 67 2.12 -12.70 8.49
CA SER A 67 1.76 -14.03 9.02
C SER A 67 3.00 -14.90 9.19
N GLU A 68 3.87 -14.89 8.19
CA GLU A 68 5.08 -15.73 8.11
C GLU A 68 6.29 -15.17 8.87
N THR A 69 6.26 -13.91 9.30
CA THR A 69 7.41 -13.26 9.97
C THR A 69 7.19 -13.10 11.47
N GLU A 70 8.14 -13.52 12.29
CA GLU A 70 8.09 -13.29 13.74
C GLU A 70 8.30 -11.80 14.07
N LEU A 71 7.42 -11.23 14.91
CA LEU A 71 7.53 -9.86 15.41
C LEU A 71 7.89 -9.91 16.91
N SER A 72 9.13 -10.29 17.22
CA SER A 72 9.58 -10.56 18.58
C SER A 72 9.45 -9.31 19.46
N GLY A 73 8.70 -9.42 20.56
CA GLY A 73 8.43 -8.30 21.47
C GLY A 73 7.25 -7.40 21.07
N ALA A 74 6.56 -7.67 19.97
CA ALA A 74 5.31 -7.00 19.66
C ALA A 74 4.19 -7.49 20.61
N GLU A 75 3.42 -6.55 21.15
CA GLU A 75 2.28 -6.79 22.04
C GLU A 75 0.98 -6.24 21.44
N ARG A 76 1.08 -5.10 20.76
CA ARG A 76 -0.03 -4.32 20.20
C ARG A 76 0.21 -4.05 18.72
N VAL A 77 -0.87 -4.01 17.94
CA VAL A 77 -0.80 -3.66 16.51
C VAL A 77 -1.85 -2.64 16.10
N TRP A 78 -1.41 -1.57 15.42
CA TRP A 78 -2.24 -0.59 14.73
C TRP A 78 -2.13 -0.77 13.22
N PHE A 79 -3.24 -0.61 12.50
CA PHE A 79 -3.26 -0.61 11.05
C PHE A 79 -3.65 0.78 10.54
N VAL A 80 -2.81 1.38 9.70
CA VAL A 80 -3.06 2.68 9.06
C VAL A 80 -3.11 2.46 7.56
N MET A 81 -4.31 2.60 6.99
CA MET A 81 -4.57 2.25 5.59
C MET A 81 -4.88 3.49 4.78
N ASP A 82 -4.18 3.68 3.65
CA ASP A 82 -4.53 4.71 2.67
C ASP A 82 -5.43 4.18 1.54
N CYS A 83 -6.31 5.05 1.02
CA CYS A 83 -7.20 4.73 -0.09
C CYS A 83 -7.65 6.00 -0.84
N GLY A 84 -8.00 5.86 -2.12
CA GLY A 84 -8.68 6.91 -2.91
C GLY A 84 -10.16 7.11 -2.52
N GLY A 85 -10.78 6.11 -1.89
CA GLY A 85 -12.19 6.13 -1.47
C GLY A 85 -12.37 5.66 -0.04
N GLU A 86 -12.62 4.36 0.14
CA GLU A 86 -12.89 3.76 1.45
C GLU A 86 -12.16 2.42 1.67
N ILE A 87 -12.08 2.00 2.92
CA ILE A 87 -11.46 0.72 3.32
C ILE A 87 -12.47 -0.41 3.58
N GLY A 88 -13.78 -0.15 3.43
CA GLY A 88 -14.83 -1.14 3.65
C GLY A 88 -14.68 -1.87 4.99
N ASN A 89 -14.79 -3.21 4.98
CA ASN A 89 -14.65 -4.03 6.19
C ASN A 89 -13.20 -4.53 6.44
N ALA A 90 -12.18 -3.76 6.07
CA ALA A 90 -10.77 -4.12 6.30
C ALA A 90 -10.47 -4.44 7.77
N ALA A 91 -11.10 -3.72 8.70
CA ALA A 91 -10.93 -3.88 10.14
C ALA A 91 -11.20 -5.32 10.64
N LYS A 92 -12.18 -6.02 10.05
CA LYS A 92 -12.44 -7.43 10.38
C LYS A 92 -11.22 -8.30 10.09
N TYR A 93 -10.60 -8.12 8.92
CA TYR A 93 -9.48 -8.94 8.49
C TYR A 93 -8.18 -8.60 9.21
N ASN A 94 -7.96 -7.32 9.50
CA ASN A 94 -6.82 -6.88 10.30
C ASN A 94 -6.91 -7.39 11.74
N ARG A 95 -8.13 -7.47 12.31
CA ARG A 95 -8.35 -8.11 13.61
C ARG A 95 -8.00 -9.60 13.59
N LEU A 96 -8.44 -10.35 12.57
CA LEU A 96 -8.10 -11.76 12.42
C LEU A 96 -6.58 -11.98 12.31
N LEU A 97 -5.88 -11.11 11.57
CA LEU A 97 -4.42 -11.16 11.49
C LEU A 97 -3.76 -10.85 12.84
N ALA A 98 -4.28 -9.89 13.60
CA ALA A 98 -3.78 -9.61 14.95
C ALA A 98 -3.99 -10.81 15.90
N GLU A 99 -5.15 -11.46 15.84
CA GLU A 99 -5.47 -12.67 16.61
C GLU A 99 -4.51 -13.83 16.25
N GLU A 100 -4.27 -14.08 14.96
CA GLU A 100 -3.30 -15.07 14.48
C GLU A 100 -1.89 -14.83 15.04
N LYS A 101 -1.50 -13.55 15.17
CA LYS A 101 -0.21 -13.12 15.71
C LYS A 101 -0.17 -13.03 17.23
N ASN A 102 -1.27 -13.33 17.93
CA ASN A 102 -1.42 -13.12 19.37
C ASN A 102 -1.14 -11.67 19.81
N LEU A 103 -1.52 -10.69 18.99
CA LEU A 103 -1.34 -9.26 19.25
C LEU A 103 -2.67 -8.62 19.67
N VAL A 104 -2.61 -7.66 20.58
CA VAL A 104 -3.75 -6.83 20.92
C VAL A 104 -4.05 -5.91 19.73
N TYR A 105 -5.23 -6.10 19.12
CA TYR A 105 -5.70 -5.28 18.01
C TYR A 105 -6.09 -3.89 18.48
N MET A 106 -5.32 -2.88 18.07
CA MET A 106 -5.53 -1.48 18.46
C MET A 106 -6.35 -0.69 17.43
N GLY A 107 -6.84 -1.31 16.36
CA GLY A 107 -7.74 -0.67 15.41
C GLY A 107 -7.17 -0.52 14.00
N THR A 108 -8.04 -0.07 13.09
CA THR A 108 -7.72 0.24 11.70
C THR A 108 -8.19 1.64 11.39
N ALA A 109 -7.26 2.51 11.01
CA ALA A 109 -7.54 3.87 10.56
C ALA A 109 -7.54 3.96 9.03
N GLN A 110 -8.45 4.78 8.49
CA GLN A 110 -8.51 5.14 7.08
C GLN A 110 -7.93 6.53 6.89
N ILE A 111 -7.04 6.69 5.91
CA ILE A 111 -6.54 7.99 5.46
C ILE A 111 -6.82 8.13 3.96
N VAL A 112 -7.67 9.09 3.61
CA VAL A 112 -7.96 9.37 2.20
C VAL A 112 -6.75 10.06 1.57
N MET A 113 -6.20 9.43 0.53
CA MET A 113 -5.02 9.88 -0.21
C MET A 113 -5.32 9.87 -1.72
N PRO A 114 -4.51 10.53 -2.56
CA PRO A 114 -4.74 10.54 -4.01
C PRO A 114 -4.88 9.14 -4.61
N GLU A 115 -5.89 8.95 -5.46
CA GLU A 115 -6.11 7.71 -6.20
C GLU A 115 -4.90 7.42 -7.12
N ASN A 116 -4.48 6.17 -7.16
CA ASN A 116 -3.28 5.73 -7.87
C ASN A 116 -3.49 4.44 -8.66
N TYR A 117 -4.67 3.82 -8.59
CA TYR A 117 -5.00 2.58 -9.27
C TYR A 117 -5.49 2.83 -10.71
N ILE A 118 -4.57 3.31 -11.54
CA ILE A 118 -4.83 3.74 -12.92
C ILE A 118 -5.21 2.61 -13.90
N ALA A 119 -5.13 1.35 -13.46
CA ALA A 119 -5.68 0.21 -14.20
C ALA A 119 -7.22 0.16 -14.15
N MET A 120 -7.86 0.92 -13.28
CA MET A 120 -9.33 0.98 -13.15
C MET A 120 -9.87 2.41 -13.05
N PHE A 121 -9.21 3.28 -12.27
CA PHE A 121 -9.67 4.64 -12.00
C PHE A 121 -8.76 5.68 -12.66
N ASP A 122 -9.14 6.95 -12.58
CA ASP A 122 -8.27 8.07 -12.94
C ASP A 122 -7.51 8.55 -11.71
N ALA A 123 -6.24 8.85 -11.88
CA ALA A 123 -5.45 9.52 -10.86
C ALA A 123 -5.68 11.04 -10.98
N PRO A 124 -5.75 11.77 -9.86
CA PRO A 124 -5.86 13.23 -9.90
C PRO A 124 -4.56 13.87 -10.44
N GLU A 125 -4.70 15.06 -11.02
CA GLU A 125 -3.57 15.91 -11.39
C GLU A 125 -2.80 16.38 -10.15
N ASP A 126 -1.53 16.74 -10.30
CA ASP A 126 -0.62 17.08 -9.18
C ASP A 126 -1.21 18.15 -8.23
N GLY A 127 -1.89 19.17 -8.77
CA GLY A 127 -2.51 20.23 -7.98
C GLY A 127 -3.73 19.78 -7.16
N GLU A 128 -4.51 18.82 -7.67
CA GLU A 128 -5.62 18.21 -6.93
C GLU A 128 -5.10 17.19 -5.92
N ALA A 129 -4.12 16.37 -6.31
CA ALA A 129 -3.45 15.43 -5.43
C ALA A 129 -2.85 16.15 -4.21
N ALA A 130 -2.20 17.29 -4.41
CA ALA A 130 -1.68 18.12 -3.32
C ALA A 130 -2.76 18.62 -2.35
N LYS A 131 -3.96 18.97 -2.85
CA LYS A 131 -5.10 19.36 -2.01
C LYS A 131 -5.61 18.18 -1.17
N ILE A 132 -5.70 16.99 -1.76
CA ILE A 132 -6.09 15.77 -1.05
C ILE A 132 -5.09 15.46 0.06
N VAL A 133 -3.79 15.50 -0.24
CA VAL A 133 -2.73 15.28 0.78
C VAL A 133 -2.80 16.32 1.90
N LYS A 134 -3.06 17.60 1.58
CA LYS A 134 -3.24 18.64 2.59
C LYS A 134 -4.45 18.36 3.48
N ALA A 135 -5.57 17.92 2.89
CA ALA A 135 -6.78 17.55 3.63
C ALA A 135 -6.58 16.30 4.50
N ALA A 136 -5.63 15.43 4.16
CA ALA A 136 -5.29 14.24 4.94
C ALA A 136 -4.49 14.56 6.22
N LYS A 137 -3.82 15.73 6.31
CA LYS A 137 -2.93 16.08 7.43
C LYS A 137 -3.58 15.95 8.82
N PRO A 138 -4.79 16.50 9.09
CA PRO A 138 -5.43 16.36 10.40
C PRO A 138 -5.74 14.90 10.79
N TYR A 139 -6.03 14.04 9.80
CA TYR A 139 -6.28 12.62 10.06
C TYR A 139 -4.99 11.86 10.36
N ILE A 140 -3.88 12.22 9.71
CA ILE A 140 -2.55 11.70 10.03
C ILE A 140 -2.17 12.12 11.46
N GLU A 141 -2.42 13.38 11.83
CA GLU A 141 -2.18 13.91 13.19
C GLU A 141 -3.01 13.17 14.24
N ASP A 142 -4.31 12.92 13.98
CA ASP A 142 -5.16 12.14 14.88
C ASP A 142 -4.67 10.69 15.06
N VAL A 143 -4.22 10.04 13.99
CA VAL A 143 -3.60 8.71 14.04
C VAL A 143 -2.34 8.73 14.91
N ILE A 144 -1.48 9.72 14.71
CA ILE A 144 -0.24 9.87 15.48
C ILE A 144 -0.56 10.06 16.97
N LEU A 145 -1.56 10.89 17.30
CA LEU A 145 -1.97 11.11 18.69
C LEU A 145 -2.39 9.82 19.38
N HIS A 146 -3.26 9.01 18.76
CA HIS A 146 -3.71 7.74 19.34
C HIS A 146 -2.56 6.73 19.50
N ILE A 147 -1.63 6.67 18.54
CA ILE A 147 -0.48 5.77 18.65
C ILE A 147 0.43 6.24 19.81
N LYS A 148 0.69 7.54 19.94
CA LYS A 148 1.51 8.11 21.03
C LYS A 148 0.88 7.92 22.41
N SER A 149 -0.44 8.01 22.51
CA SER A 149 -1.17 7.75 23.76
C SER A 149 -1.31 6.25 24.07
N GLY A 150 -0.96 5.37 23.13
CA GLY A 150 -1.18 3.94 23.27
C GLY A 150 -2.65 3.54 23.20
N GLU A 151 -3.52 4.42 22.71
CA GLU A 151 -4.95 4.22 22.63
C GLU A 151 -5.36 3.49 21.33
N ALA A 152 -6.46 2.76 21.41
CA ALA A 152 -7.04 2.12 20.23
C ALA A 152 -7.75 3.16 19.36
N PHE A 153 -7.67 3.01 18.04
CA PHE A 153 -8.49 3.77 17.11
C PHE A 153 -9.98 3.44 17.33
N LYS A 154 -10.83 4.43 17.09
CA LYS A 154 -12.28 4.22 17.06
C LYS A 154 -12.64 3.16 16.02
N ALA A 155 -13.61 2.32 16.35
CA ALA A 155 -14.11 1.34 15.40
C ALA A 155 -14.62 2.06 14.14
N PRO A 156 -14.16 1.68 12.93
CA PRO A 156 -14.69 2.26 11.70
C PRO A 156 -16.18 1.91 11.56
N ARG A 157 -16.90 2.72 10.77
CA ARG A 157 -18.29 2.39 10.39
C ARG A 157 -18.33 0.98 9.80
N ASN A 158 -19.29 0.18 10.25
CA ASN A 158 -19.42 -1.23 9.86
C ASN A 158 -20.90 -1.52 9.64
N ASN A 159 -21.42 -1.17 8.47
CA ASN A 159 -22.80 -1.45 8.11
C ASN A 159 -22.92 -2.86 7.50
N LEU A 160 -24.13 -3.43 7.53
CA LEU A 160 -24.39 -4.77 6.96
C LEU A 160 -23.97 -4.89 5.49
N TYR A 161 -24.07 -3.79 4.73
CA TYR A 161 -23.61 -3.68 3.35
C TYR A 161 -22.10 -3.93 3.23
N ASP A 162 -21.29 -3.24 4.04
CA ASP A 162 -19.83 -3.37 4.05
C ASP A 162 -19.42 -4.81 4.41
N ARG A 163 -20.16 -5.44 5.32
CA ARG A 163 -19.92 -6.81 5.75
C ARG A 163 -20.23 -7.85 4.68
N PHE A 164 -21.27 -7.63 3.87
CA PHE A 164 -21.66 -8.54 2.79
C PHE A 164 -20.80 -8.36 1.54
N MET A 165 -20.53 -7.11 1.13
CA MET A 165 -19.76 -6.82 -0.08
C MET A 165 -18.27 -7.13 0.09
N SER A 166 -17.69 -6.89 1.26
CA SER A 166 -16.26 -7.11 1.49
C SER A 166 -15.85 -8.60 1.59
N GLY A 167 -16.81 -9.51 1.68
CA GLY A 167 -16.56 -10.96 1.75
C GLY A 167 -16.12 -11.56 0.40
N PRO A 168 -17.00 -11.59 -0.61
CA PRO A 168 -16.73 -12.19 -1.91
C PRO A 168 -15.97 -11.26 -2.88
N VAL A 169 -16.03 -9.93 -2.70
CA VAL A 169 -15.43 -8.99 -3.66
C VAL A 169 -13.91 -9.12 -3.70
N ASN A 170 -13.22 -9.31 -2.58
CA ASN A 170 -11.76 -9.43 -2.60
C ASN A 170 -11.27 -10.67 -3.41
N PRO A 171 -11.73 -11.91 -3.15
CA PRO A 171 -11.31 -13.06 -3.95
C PRO A 171 -11.71 -12.96 -5.42
N ILE A 172 -12.90 -12.44 -5.73
CA ILE A 172 -13.35 -12.19 -7.11
C ILE A 172 -12.44 -11.16 -7.79
N PHE A 173 -12.16 -10.04 -7.12
CA PHE A 173 -11.32 -8.96 -7.64
C PHE A 173 -9.92 -9.48 -7.98
N TYR A 174 -9.27 -10.20 -7.06
CA TYR A 174 -7.95 -10.78 -7.34
C TYR A 174 -7.98 -11.83 -8.46
N ARG A 175 -9.03 -12.67 -8.53
CA ARG A 175 -9.13 -13.70 -9.57
C ARG A 175 -9.33 -13.13 -10.97
N PHE A 176 -10.12 -12.06 -11.10
CA PHE A 176 -10.56 -11.56 -12.41
C PHE A 176 -9.85 -10.28 -12.86
N PHE A 177 -9.42 -9.42 -11.93
CA PHE A 177 -8.91 -8.08 -12.26
C PHE A 177 -7.41 -7.88 -11.98
N VAL A 178 -6.83 -8.60 -11.03
CA VAL A 178 -5.40 -8.49 -10.68
C VAL A 178 -4.60 -9.49 -11.52
N LYS A 179 -4.14 -9.05 -12.70
CA LYS A 179 -3.37 -9.86 -13.64
C LYS A 179 -2.27 -9.03 -14.28
N ALA A 180 -1.09 -9.62 -14.42
CA ALA A 180 0.03 -8.94 -15.03
C ALA A 180 -0.04 -8.86 -16.57
N ASP A 181 -0.90 -9.66 -17.19
CA ASP A 181 -0.95 -9.94 -18.64
C ASP A 181 -1.22 -8.72 -19.52
N ALA A 182 -1.92 -7.71 -18.99
CA ALA A 182 -2.18 -6.48 -19.72
C ALA A 182 -1.04 -5.45 -19.64
N PHE A 183 -0.02 -5.66 -18.79
CA PHE A 183 1.14 -4.77 -18.77
C PHE A 183 1.95 -4.91 -20.05
N ARG A 184 2.26 -3.77 -20.65
CA ARG A 184 3.03 -3.67 -21.89
C ARG A 184 3.90 -2.42 -21.86
N VAL A 185 4.88 -2.40 -22.74
CA VAL A 185 5.79 -1.28 -22.92
C VAL A 185 5.73 -0.78 -24.35
N ASN A 186 5.74 0.53 -24.55
CA ASN A 186 5.78 1.16 -25.87
C ASN A 186 7.22 1.54 -26.28
N ASP A 187 7.37 2.09 -27.50
CA ASP A 187 8.66 2.41 -28.09
C ASP A 187 9.41 3.55 -27.37
N GLY A 188 8.72 4.35 -26.57
CA GLY A 188 9.32 5.39 -25.72
C GLY A 188 10.18 4.85 -24.57
N CYS A 189 10.19 3.54 -24.34
CA CYS A 189 11.00 2.93 -23.29
C CYS A 189 12.50 2.98 -23.62
N VAL A 190 13.27 3.56 -22.71
CA VAL A 190 14.73 3.69 -22.79
C VAL A 190 15.50 2.59 -22.06
N GLY A 191 14.82 1.53 -21.60
CA GLY A 191 15.47 0.39 -20.95
C GLY A 191 16.12 0.66 -19.59
N CYS A 192 15.72 1.72 -18.88
CA CYS A 192 16.36 2.13 -17.62
C CYS A 192 16.21 1.16 -16.44
N GLY A 193 15.34 0.14 -16.54
CA GLY A 193 15.16 -0.88 -15.50
C GLY A 193 14.44 -0.43 -14.22
N LEU A 194 13.98 0.82 -14.12
CA LEU A 194 13.34 1.32 -12.90
C LEU A 194 12.07 0.55 -12.54
N CYS A 195 11.29 0.10 -13.53
CA CYS A 195 10.11 -0.75 -13.31
C CYS A 195 10.46 -2.10 -12.66
N ALA A 196 11.59 -2.72 -13.04
CA ALA A 196 12.11 -3.91 -12.40
C ALA A 196 12.62 -3.63 -10.98
N LYS A 197 13.34 -2.51 -10.80
CA LYS A 197 13.82 -2.09 -9.48
C LYS A 197 12.67 -1.84 -8.49
N LYS A 198 11.59 -1.19 -8.94
CA LYS A 198 10.43 -0.84 -8.10
C LYS A 198 9.44 -1.98 -7.90
N CYS A 199 9.56 -3.10 -8.63
CA CYS A 199 8.65 -4.24 -8.45
C CYS A 199 8.98 -4.99 -7.15
N PRO A 200 8.07 -5.02 -6.16
CA PRO A 200 8.31 -5.72 -4.90
C PRO A 200 8.22 -7.24 -5.03
N LEU A 201 7.75 -7.77 -6.15
CA LEU A 201 7.56 -9.22 -6.38
C LEU A 201 8.55 -9.80 -7.39
N ASN A 202 9.56 -9.02 -7.82
CA ASN A 202 10.48 -9.42 -8.90
C ASN A 202 9.78 -9.88 -10.19
N ASN A 203 8.53 -9.43 -10.39
CA ASN A 203 7.69 -9.83 -11.53
C ASN A 203 8.11 -9.16 -12.84
N VAL A 204 8.92 -8.11 -12.79
CA VAL A 204 9.39 -7.39 -13.97
C VAL A 204 10.87 -7.68 -14.15
N ARG A 205 11.24 -8.20 -15.32
CA ARG A 205 12.62 -8.47 -15.73
C ARG A 205 12.93 -7.73 -17.01
N LEU A 206 14.19 -7.38 -17.25
CA LEU A 206 14.60 -6.82 -18.54
C LEU A 206 15.01 -7.97 -19.47
N LYS A 207 14.41 -7.99 -20.67
CA LYS A 207 14.81 -8.85 -21.79
C LYS A 207 15.07 -7.96 -22.99
N ASP A 208 16.24 -8.07 -23.59
CA ASP A 208 16.66 -7.26 -24.74
C ASP A 208 16.48 -5.74 -24.50
N GLY A 209 16.80 -5.30 -23.27
CA GLY A 209 16.68 -3.90 -22.85
C GLY A 209 15.25 -3.41 -22.60
N LYS A 210 14.22 -4.27 -22.68
CA LYS A 210 12.82 -3.89 -22.43
C LYS A 210 12.23 -4.70 -21.26
N PRO A 211 11.30 -4.12 -20.48
CA PRO A 211 10.64 -4.84 -19.41
C PRO A 211 9.68 -5.90 -19.94
N VAL A 212 9.70 -7.06 -19.28
CA VAL A 212 8.77 -8.18 -19.46
C VAL A 212 8.18 -8.51 -18.09
N TRP A 213 6.86 -8.66 -18.04
CA TRP A 213 6.11 -8.99 -16.83
C TRP A 213 5.86 -10.50 -16.78
N GLY A 214 6.14 -11.13 -15.64
CA GLY A 214 5.68 -12.46 -15.30
C GLY A 214 4.22 -12.44 -14.82
N ASN A 215 3.79 -13.48 -14.10
CA ASN A 215 2.39 -13.66 -13.72
C ASN A 215 2.06 -13.22 -12.27
N GLU A 216 3.06 -12.84 -11.48
CA GLU A 216 2.91 -12.55 -10.05
C GLU A 216 2.84 -11.04 -9.81
N CYS A 217 1.65 -10.46 -9.94
CA CYS A 217 1.46 -9.03 -9.75
C CYS A 217 0.42 -8.74 -8.67
N THR A 218 0.72 -7.78 -7.79
CA THR A 218 -0.19 -7.27 -6.75
C THR A 218 -0.92 -5.99 -7.17
N HIS A 219 -0.68 -5.50 -8.39
CA HIS A 219 -1.28 -4.25 -8.90
C HIS A 219 -0.92 -2.97 -8.09
N CYS A 220 0.29 -2.89 -7.55
CA CYS A 220 0.74 -1.70 -6.82
C CYS A 220 0.99 -0.45 -7.67
N MET A 221 0.88 -0.57 -9.00
CA MET A 221 1.11 0.48 -10.00
C MET A 221 2.51 1.14 -9.98
N ALA A 222 3.44 0.69 -9.14
CA ALA A 222 4.78 1.28 -9.05
C ALA A 222 5.52 1.30 -10.40
N CYS A 223 5.47 0.20 -11.16
CA CYS A 223 6.17 0.11 -12.45
C CYS A 223 5.66 1.09 -13.52
N ILE A 224 4.36 1.39 -13.51
CA ILE A 224 3.73 2.30 -14.47
C ILE A 224 3.87 3.76 -14.02
N CYS A 225 3.60 4.04 -12.74
CA CYS A 225 3.64 5.40 -12.21
C CYS A 225 5.06 5.98 -12.10
N TYR A 226 6.07 5.16 -11.82
CA TYR A 226 7.47 5.61 -11.75
C TYR A 226 8.21 5.53 -13.10
N CYS A 227 7.54 5.20 -14.21
CA CYS A 227 8.23 5.17 -15.50
C CYS A 227 8.55 6.62 -15.96
N PRO A 228 9.83 7.01 -16.08
CA PRO A 228 10.20 8.40 -16.37
C PRO A 228 9.89 8.82 -17.82
N LYS A 229 9.55 7.85 -18.68
CA LYS A 229 9.14 8.06 -20.07
C LYS A 229 7.67 7.72 -20.30
N GLU A 230 6.94 7.43 -19.23
CA GLU A 230 5.53 7.00 -19.27
C GLU A 230 5.26 5.87 -20.28
N ALA A 231 6.29 5.03 -20.50
CA ALA A 231 6.30 4.04 -21.57
C ALA A 231 5.62 2.73 -21.18
N VAL A 232 5.31 2.54 -19.90
CA VAL A 232 4.60 1.36 -19.39
C VAL A 232 3.11 1.65 -19.41
N GLU A 233 2.31 0.70 -19.88
CA GLU A 233 0.85 0.78 -19.93
C GLU A 233 0.21 -0.51 -19.42
N TYR A 234 -0.99 -0.41 -18.85
CA TYR A 234 -1.91 -1.50 -18.56
C TYR A 234 -3.03 -1.53 -19.61
N GLY A 235 -2.81 -2.29 -20.67
CA GLY A 235 -3.73 -2.38 -21.80
C GLY A 235 -4.07 -1.01 -22.40
N LYS A 236 -5.34 -0.79 -22.71
CA LYS A 236 -5.87 0.54 -23.12
C LYS A 236 -6.33 1.37 -21.91
N LYS A 237 -6.40 0.79 -20.72
CA LYS A 237 -7.06 1.40 -19.55
C LYS A 237 -6.25 2.51 -18.92
N SER A 238 -4.92 2.52 -19.07
CA SER A 238 -4.04 3.52 -18.46
C SER A 238 -3.52 4.57 -19.46
N VAL A 239 -3.85 4.44 -20.74
CA VAL A 239 -3.34 5.33 -21.80
C VAL A 239 -3.90 6.72 -21.60
N GLY A 240 -3.02 7.72 -21.54
CA GLY A 240 -3.39 9.13 -21.35
C GLY A 240 -3.79 9.51 -19.92
N LYS A 241 -3.71 8.58 -18.96
CA LYS A 241 -4.02 8.86 -17.55
C LYS A 241 -2.82 9.43 -16.80
N PRO A 242 -3.02 10.38 -15.87
CA PRO A 242 -1.96 10.94 -15.05
C PRO A 242 -1.12 9.88 -14.33
N ARG A 243 0.20 10.11 -14.23
CA ARG A 243 1.15 9.22 -13.54
C ARG A 243 1.44 9.74 -12.13
N TYR A 244 0.61 9.30 -11.19
CA TYR A 244 0.74 9.70 -9.80
C TYR A 244 1.85 8.92 -9.07
N HIS A 245 2.80 9.66 -8.50
CA HIS A 245 3.59 9.19 -7.36
C HIS A 245 3.91 10.36 -6.43
N PHE A 246 3.90 10.09 -5.13
CA PHE A 246 3.89 11.12 -4.09
C PHE A 246 5.06 12.10 -4.21
N GLU A 247 6.25 11.63 -4.58
CA GLU A 247 7.45 12.48 -4.68
C GLU A 247 7.40 13.53 -5.80
N ARG A 248 6.39 13.52 -6.70
CA ARG A 248 6.15 14.62 -7.65
C ARG A 248 5.47 15.82 -7.00
N LEU A 249 4.80 15.60 -5.87
CA LEU A 249 4.05 16.64 -5.20
C LEU A 249 5.02 17.57 -4.46
N ASP A 250 4.96 18.88 -4.74
CA ASP A 250 5.67 19.90 -3.95
C ASP A 250 4.92 20.21 -2.64
N VAL A 251 4.72 19.16 -1.83
CA VAL A 251 3.99 19.24 -0.57
C VAL A 251 5.01 19.07 0.56
N LYS A 252 5.31 20.20 1.22
CA LYS A 252 6.10 20.25 2.46
C LYS A 252 5.28 19.86 3.68
#